data_AF-A0A7S0IN64-F1
#
_entry.id   AF-A0A7S0IN64-F1
#
_cell.length_a   1.000
_cell.length_b   1.000
_cell.length_c   1.000
_cell.angle_alpha   90.00
_cell.angle_beta   90.00
_cell.angle_gamma   90.00
#
_symmetry.space_group_name_H-M   'P 1'
#
loop_
_entity.id
_entity.type
_entity.pdbx_description
1 polymer ?
#
loop_
_entity_poly.entity_id
_entity_poly.type
_entity_poly.pdbx_seq_one_letter_code
_entity_poly.pdbx_strand_id
1 'polypeptide(L)'
;SIQRTHLGDHHLAVWATRLALCQTSAGEGALEEARRSLEDLLPGMEACLGVAHPLVNQTRLAHGGVLLRLGETDEGHACVYNAYELRRKTLGEQHEDTGKAALWLKYIQTLRKSVRDPTFASGLDSPQVSNQSTTQ
;
A
#
# COMPACT_ATOMS: atom_id res chain seq x y z
N SER A 1 6.76 19.75 -28.47
CA SER A 1 6.17 19.34 -27.19
C SER A 1 7.00 18.22 -26.56
N ILE A 2 8.11 18.56 -25.90
CA ILE A 2 9.13 17.60 -25.41
C ILE A 2 9.22 17.69 -23.87
N GLN A 3 8.10 17.52 -23.16
CA GLN A 3 8.08 17.55 -21.69
C GLN A 3 7.60 16.24 -21.04
N ARG A 4 7.17 15.25 -21.83
CA ARG A 4 6.65 13.98 -21.26
C ARG A 4 7.69 12.92 -20.99
N THR A 5 8.87 12.99 -21.60
CA THR A 5 9.87 11.91 -21.52
C THR A 5 10.96 12.16 -20.47
N HIS A 6 11.36 13.40 -20.22
CA HIS A 6 12.52 13.67 -19.37
C HIS A 6 12.21 13.78 -17.86
N LEU A 7 10.94 13.99 -17.50
CA LEU A 7 10.48 14.05 -16.11
C LEU A 7 10.18 12.67 -15.51
N GLY A 8 10.06 11.61 -16.33
CA GLY A 8 9.64 10.27 -15.87
C GLY A 8 10.55 9.68 -14.79
N ASP A 9 11.86 9.63 -15.04
CA ASP A 9 12.81 8.95 -14.14
C ASP A 9 13.06 9.73 -12.84
N HIS A 10 13.14 11.06 -12.93
CA HIS A 10 13.33 11.90 -11.75
C HIS A 10 12.06 11.88 -10.87
N HIS A 11 10.88 11.86 -11.49
CA HIS A 11 9.61 11.81 -10.75
C HIS A 11 9.37 10.44 -10.12
N LEU A 12 9.81 9.35 -10.77
CA LEU A 12 9.79 7.99 -10.21
C LEU A 12 10.68 7.86 -8.98
N ALA A 13 11.92 8.36 -9.04
CA ALA A 13 12.81 8.36 -7.88
C ALA A 13 12.23 9.21 -6.73
N VAL A 14 11.71 10.40 -7.02
CA VAL A 14 11.05 11.26 -6.03
C VAL A 14 9.85 10.57 -5.39
N TRP A 15 9.00 9.90 -6.18
CA TRP A 15 7.86 9.16 -5.64
C TRP A 15 8.29 7.98 -4.79
N ALA A 16 9.30 7.21 -5.21
CA ALA A 16 9.82 6.08 -4.45
C ALA A 16 10.41 6.55 -3.10
N THR A 17 11.19 7.64 -3.10
CA THR A 17 11.71 8.23 -1.86
C THR A 17 10.60 8.73 -0.96
N ARG A 18 9.59 9.42 -1.51
CA ARG A 18 8.44 9.90 -0.71
C ARG A 18 7.63 8.74 -0.13
N LEU A 19 7.44 7.66 -0.89
CA LEU A 19 6.80 6.45 -0.39
C LEU A 19 7.59 5.82 0.77
N ALA A 20 8.91 5.71 0.63
CA ALA A 20 9.77 5.20 1.70
C ALA A 20 9.69 6.06 2.96
N LEU A 21 9.69 7.40 2.82
CA LEU A 21 9.49 8.33 3.93
C LEU A 21 8.13 8.12 4.61
N CYS A 22 7.05 7.97 3.85
CA CYS A 22 5.72 7.70 4.42
C CYS A 22 5.71 6.39 5.24
N GLN A 23 6.40 5.36 4.75
CA GLN A 23 6.52 4.08 5.46
C GLN A 23 7.32 4.23 6.76
N THR A 24 8.41 4.99 6.75
CA THR A 24 9.21 5.30 7.94
C THR A 24 8.40 6.10 8.95
N SER A 25 7.75 7.20 8.53
CA SER A 25 6.90 8.02 9.40
C SER A 25 5.75 7.21 10.00
N ALA A 26 5.13 6.32 9.21
CA ALA A 26 4.14 5.39 9.74
C ALA A 26 4.76 4.47 10.81
N GLY A 27 5.96 3.93 10.59
CA GLY A 27 6.69 3.11 11.56
C GLY A 27 6.97 3.84 12.88
N GLU A 28 7.27 5.14 12.81
CA GLU A 28 7.53 6.02 13.96
C GLU A 28 6.24 6.46 14.70
N GLY A 29 5.06 6.10 14.19
CA GLY A 29 3.76 6.41 14.80
C GLY A 29 3.11 7.70 14.29
N ALA A 30 3.73 8.41 13.33
CA ALA A 30 3.14 9.57 12.65
C ALA A 30 2.18 9.14 11.54
N LEU A 31 1.12 8.42 11.90
CA LEU A 31 0.19 7.78 10.97
C LEU A 31 -0.61 8.78 10.14
N GLU A 32 -1.11 9.86 10.76
CA GLU A 32 -1.89 10.90 10.09
C GLU A 32 -1.07 11.68 9.06
N GLU A 33 0.21 11.91 9.37
CA GLU A 33 1.14 12.56 8.44
C GLU A 33 1.46 11.64 7.27
N ALA A 34 1.67 10.34 7.53
CA ALA A 34 1.84 9.34 6.50
C ALA A 34 0.58 9.23 5.60
N ARG A 35 -0.63 9.26 6.20
CA ARG A 35 -1.90 9.25 5.47
C ARG A 35 -1.98 10.43 4.50
N ARG A 36 -1.83 11.65 5.00
CA ARG A 36 -1.88 12.87 4.17
C ARG A 36 -0.84 12.84 3.05
N SER A 37 0.37 12.40 3.36
CA SER A 37 1.45 12.32 2.37
C SER A 37 1.14 11.34 1.26
N LEU A 38 0.48 10.21 1.56
CA LEU A 38 0.06 9.21 0.58
C LEU A 38 -1.14 9.66 -0.24
N GLU A 39 -2.12 10.33 0.39
CA GLU A 39 -3.28 10.94 -0.28
C GLU A 39 -2.84 12.02 -1.29
N ASP A 40 -1.81 12.80 -0.95
CA ASP A 40 -1.23 13.79 -1.86
C ASP A 40 -0.42 13.14 -3.01
N LEU A 41 0.18 11.97 -2.78
CA LEU A 41 1.04 11.31 -3.76
C LEU A 41 0.24 10.60 -4.85
N LEU A 42 -0.82 9.89 -4.45
CA LEU A 42 -1.56 8.96 -5.30
C LEU A 42 -2.13 9.60 -6.58
N PRO A 43 -2.82 10.76 -6.55
CA PRO A 43 -3.40 11.36 -7.74
C PRO A 43 -2.36 11.71 -8.81
N GLY A 44 -1.21 12.24 -8.39
CA GLY A 44 -0.12 12.59 -9.31
C GLY A 44 0.51 11.35 -9.94
N MET A 45 0.73 10.30 -9.14
CA MET A 45 1.26 9.03 -9.64
C MET A 45 0.28 8.36 -10.61
N GLU A 46 -1.01 8.35 -10.29
CA GLU A 46 -2.06 7.77 -11.13
C GLU A 46 -2.19 8.51 -12.47
N ALA A 47 -2.12 9.83 -12.46
CA ALA A 47 -2.19 10.65 -13.67
C ALA A 47 -0.98 10.46 -14.59
N CYS A 48 0.21 10.27 -14.03
CA CYS A 48 1.45 10.15 -14.80
C CYS A 48 1.80 8.72 -15.23
N LEU A 49 1.60 7.75 -14.34
CA LEU A 49 2.01 6.35 -14.54
C LEU A 49 0.85 5.42 -14.91
N GLY A 50 -0.37 5.86 -14.64
CA GLY A 50 -1.58 5.06 -14.77
C GLY A 50 -1.88 4.21 -13.54
N VAL A 51 -3.16 3.93 -13.33
CA VAL A 51 -3.67 3.20 -12.16
C VAL A 51 -3.12 1.77 -12.01
N ALA A 52 -2.60 1.18 -13.09
CA ALA A 52 -2.06 -0.17 -13.14
C ALA A 52 -0.56 -0.25 -12.77
N HIS A 53 0.11 0.89 -12.64
CA HIS A 53 1.56 0.92 -12.44
C HIS A 53 1.97 0.24 -11.12
N PRO A 54 3.05 -0.54 -11.07
CA PRO A 54 3.50 -1.22 -9.84
C PRO A 54 3.72 -0.25 -8.67
N LEU A 55 4.33 0.90 -8.94
CA LEU A 55 4.56 1.93 -7.92
C LEU A 55 3.25 2.52 -7.36
N VAL A 56 2.24 2.78 -8.20
CA VAL A 56 0.91 3.24 -7.77
C VAL A 56 0.25 2.18 -6.88
N ASN A 57 0.33 0.91 -7.27
CA ASN A 57 -0.17 -0.20 -6.46
C ASN A 57 0.52 -0.29 -5.09
N GLN A 58 1.83 -0.10 -5.05
CA GLN A 58 2.60 -0.14 -3.80
C GLN A 58 2.19 1.01 -2.87
N THR A 59 2.03 2.23 -3.41
CA THR A 59 1.53 3.38 -2.65
C THR A 59 0.12 3.15 -2.11
N ARG A 60 -0.79 2.54 -2.89
CA ARG A 60 -2.14 2.17 -2.42
C ARG A 60 -2.12 1.14 -1.29
N LEU A 61 -1.22 0.15 -1.35
CA LEU A 61 -1.06 -0.82 -0.26
C LEU A 61 -0.53 -0.16 1.01
N ALA A 62 0.45 0.74 0.88
CA ALA A 62 0.95 1.51 2.03
C ALA A 62 -0.16 2.37 2.65
N HIS A 63 -0.97 3.02 1.81
CA HIS A 63 -2.13 3.80 2.26
C HIS A 63 -3.14 2.92 3.01
N GLY A 64 -3.49 1.76 2.45
CA GLY A 64 -4.34 0.78 3.13
C GLY A 64 -3.77 0.34 4.47
N GLY A 65 -2.47 0.08 4.56
CA GLY A 65 -1.78 -0.28 5.81
C GLY A 65 -1.85 0.83 6.87
N VAL A 66 -1.68 2.09 6.48
CA VAL A 66 -1.81 3.25 7.38
C VAL A 66 -3.24 3.38 7.90
N LEU A 67 -4.24 3.31 7.01
CA LEU A 67 -5.66 3.39 7.38
C LEU A 67 -6.05 2.30 8.40
N LEU A 68 -5.55 1.07 8.23
CA LEU A 68 -5.79 -0.01 9.19
C LEU A 68 -5.22 0.29 10.57
N ARG A 69 -4.03 0.90 10.64
CA ARG A 69 -3.41 1.28 11.90
C ARG A 69 -4.10 2.47 12.56
N LEU A 70 -4.83 3.28 11.78
CA LEU A 70 -5.73 4.33 12.27
C LEU A 70 -7.10 3.81 12.71
N GLY A 71 -7.39 2.53 12.48
CA GLY A 71 -8.70 1.93 12.77
C GLY A 71 -9.73 2.10 11.66
N GLU A 72 -9.39 2.79 10.57
CA GLU A 72 -10.20 2.98 9.34
C GLU A 72 -10.23 1.68 8.51
N THR A 73 -10.88 0.67 9.08
CA THR A 73 -10.77 -0.71 8.59
C THR A 73 -11.48 -0.93 7.26
N ASP A 74 -12.56 -0.20 7.00
CA ASP A 74 -13.32 -0.32 5.75
C ASP A 74 -12.60 0.34 4.57
N GLU A 75 -12.06 1.55 4.72
CA GLU A 75 -11.23 2.19 3.69
C GLU A 75 -9.92 1.43 3.46
N GLY A 76 -9.28 0.96 4.54
CA GLY A 76 -8.09 0.11 4.45
C GLY A 76 -8.36 -1.17 3.66
N HIS A 77 -9.49 -1.84 3.93
CA HIS A 77 -9.92 -3.02 3.17
C HIS A 77 -10.09 -2.71 1.67
N ALA A 78 -10.78 -1.61 1.34
CA ALA A 78 -11.00 -1.22 -0.05
C ALA A 78 -9.68 -0.97 -0.80
N CYS A 79 -8.72 -0.29 -0.15
CA CYS A 79 -7.40 -0.04 -0.74
C CYS A 79 -6.63 -1.33 -1.03
N VAL A 80 -6.56 -2.24 -0.05
CA VAL A 80 -5.83 -3.51 -0.20
C VAL A 80 -6.54 -4.44 -1.19
N TYR A 81 -7.87 -4.46 -1.21
CA TYR A 81 -8.66 -5.27 -2.16
C TYR A 81 -8.42 -4.85 -3.60
N ASN A 82 -8.45 -3.54 -3.88
CA ASN A 82 -8.19 -3.01 -5.21
C ASN A 82 -6.77 -3.34 -5.69
N ALA A 83 -5.77 -3.23 -4.80
CA ALA A 83 -4.40 -3.60 -5.12
C ALA A 83 -4.23 -5.11 -5.36
N TYR A 84 -4.92 -5.96 -4.59
CA TYR A 84 -4.95 -7.41 -4.81
C TYR A 84 -5.56 -7.76 -6.17
N GLU A 85 -6.75 -7.24 -6.50
CA GLU A 85 -7.43 -7.54 -7.76
C GLU A 85 -6.60 -7.12 -8.97
N LEU A 86 -5.93 -5.97 -8.86
CA LEU A 86 -5.07 -5.47 -9.91
C LEU A 86 -3.83 -6.36 -10.09
N ARG A 87 -3.15 -6.74 -9.01
CA ARG A 87 -2.00 -7.66 -9.05
C ARG A 87 -2.38 -9.06 -9.53
N ARG A 88 -3.54 -9.58 -9.10
CA ARG A 88 -4.08 -10.85 -9.58
C ARG A 88 -4.29 -10.83 -11.10
N LYS A 89 -4.78 -9.72 -11.64
CA LYS A 89 -4.99 -9.56 -13.09
C LYS A 89 -3.70 -9.33 -13.89
N THR A 90 -2.72 -8.60 -13.34
CA THR A 90 -1.49 -8.24 -14.07
C THR A 90 -0.36 -9.25 -13.93
N LEU A 91 -0.18 -9.80 -12.73
CA LEU A 91 0.93 -10.68 -12.37
C LEU A 91 0.49 -12.14 -12.21
N GLY A 92 -0.81 -12.38 -12.07
CA GLY A 92 -1.37 -13.69 -11.79
C GLY A 92 -1.42 -14.02 -10.30
N GLU A 93 -2.07 -15.13 -9.99
CA GLU A 93 -2.39 -15.54 -8.62
C GLU A 93 -1.19 -16.13 -7.85
N GLN A 94 -0.22 -16.70 -8.57
CA GLN A 94 0.99 -17.31 -8.00
C GLN A 94 2.12 -16.31 -7.75
N HIS A 95 1.94 -15.04 -8.13
CA HIS A 95 2.97 -14.04 -7.96
C HIS A 95 3.11 -13.62 -6.48
N GLU A 96 4.33 -13.47 -6.00
CA GLU A 96 4.63 -13.17 -4.59
C GLU A 96 3.91 -11.90 -4.11
N ASP A 97 3.88 -10.85 -4.94
CA ASP A 97 3.17 -9.61 -4.65
C ASP A 97 1.64 -9.76 -4.54
N THR A 98 1.05 -10.69 -5.29
CA THR A 98 -0.38 -11.05 -5.16
C THR A 98 -0.61 -11.79 -3.85
N GLY A 99 0.30 -12.71 -3.48
CA GLY A 99 0.29 -13.40 -2.20
C GLY A 99 0.39 -12.46 -1.00
N LYS A 100 1.29 -11.47 -1.05
CA LYS A 100 1.41 -10.43 -0.02
C LYS A 100 0.10 -9.65 0.14
N ALA A 101 -0.53 -9.23 -0.96
CA ALA A 101 -1.81 -8.51 -0.92
C ALA A 101 -2.95 -9.40 -0.37
N ALA A 102 -2.97 -10.69 -0.70
CA ALA A 102 -3.92 -11.64 -0.15
C ALA A 102 -3.75 -11.86 1.37
N LEU A 103 -2.51 -11.88 1.86
CA LEU A 103 -2.22 -11.96 3.30
C LEU A 103 -2.78 -10.74 4.04
N TRP A 104 -2.57 -9.54 3.49
CA TRP A 104 -3.18 -8.33 4.03
C TRP A 104 -4.71 -8.41 4.03
N LEU A 105 -5.35 -8.86 2.95
CA LEU A 105 -6.81 -9.05 2.92
C LEU A 105 -7.30 -10.00 4.02
N LYS A 106 -6.63 -11.14 4.20
CA LYS A 106 -6.98 -12.12 5.23
C LYS A 106 -6.86 -11.51 6.64
N TYR A 107 -5.80 -10.73 6.87
CA TYR A 107 -5.59 -10.02 8.12
C TYR A 107 -6.72 -9.04 8.42
N ILE A 108 -7.08 -8.20 7.44
CA ILE A 108 -8.16 -7.21 7.56
C ILE A 108 -9.51 -7.88 7.79
N GLN A 109 -9.80 -8.97 7.10
CA GLN A 109 -11.04 -9.74 7.32
C GLN A 109 -11.12 -10.31 8.74
N THR A 110 -9.98 -10.72 9.30
CA THR A 110 -9.89 -11.19 10.69
C THR A 110 -10.11 -10.02 11.66
N LEU A 111 -9.47 -8.87 11.41
CA LEU A 111 -9.70 -7.66 12.20
C LEU A 111 -11.16 -7.17 12.15
N ARG A 112 -11.81 -7.19 10.98
CA ARG A 112 -13.24 -6.82 10.88
C ARG A 112 -14.14 -7.76 11.68
N LYS A 113 -13.79 -9.05 11.74
CA LYS A 113 -14.49 -10.03 12.59
C LYS A 113 -14.23 -9.78 14.09
N SER A 114 -13.02 -9.40 14.49
CA SER A 114 -12.69 -9.09 15.88
C SER A 114 -13.18 -7.71 16.34
N VAL A 115 -13.25 -6.71 15.47
CA VAL A 115 -13.89 -5.43 15.80
C VAL A 115 -15.40 -5.63 16.00
N ARG A 116 -15.98 -6.62 15.29
CA ARG A 116 -17.35 -7.08 15.52
C ARG A 116 -17.49 -7.97 16.78
N ASP A 117 -16.39 -8.52 17.30
CA ASP A 117 -16.33 -9.38 18.49
C ASP A 117 -15.05 -9.08 19.33
N PRO A 118 -15.13 -8.14 20.30
CA PRO A 118 -13.97 -7.48 20.92
C PRO A 118 -13.06 -8.37 21.78
N THR A 119 -13.37 -9.66 21.91
CA THR A 119 -12.59 -10.64 22.66
C THR A 119 -11.30 -11.10 21.95
N PHE A 120 -11.14 -10.79 20.66
CA PHE A 120 -10.07 -11.34 19.80
C PHE A 120 -8.84 -10.44 19.59
N ALA A 121 -8.82 -9.21 20.12
CA ALA A 121 -7.92 -8.14 19.66
C ALA A 121 -6.46 -8.19 20.16
N SER A 122 -6.10 -9.08 21.08
CA SER A 122 -4.90 -8.90 21.92
C SER A 122 -3.56 -9.43 21.37
N GLY A 123 -3.40 -9.69 20.06
CA GLY A 123 -2.14 -10.30 19.59
C GLY A 123 -1.83 -10.27 18.10
N LEU A 124 -2.46 -9.39 17.33
CA LEU A 124 -2.31 -9.35 15.89
C LEU A 124 -1.29 -8.27 15.51
N ASP A 125 -0.06 -8.70 15.24
CA ASP A 125 0.99 -7.85 14.70
C ASP A 125 0.82 -7.72 13.17
N SER A 126 1.14 -6.54 12.63
CA SER A 126 1.03 -6.30 11.18
C SER A 126 2.00 -7.22 10.43
N PRO A 127 1.63 -7.84 9.30
CA PRO A 127 2.57 -8.66 8.55
C PRO A 127 3.77 -7.79 8.12
N GLN A 128 4.96 -8.16 8.60
CA GLN A 128 6.23 -7.52 8.23
C GLN A 128 6.41 -7.66 6.72
N VAL A 129 6.32 -6.55 6.00
CA VAL A 129 6.65 -6.51 4.57
C VAL A 129 8.18 -6.54 4.49
N SER A 130 8.77 -7.74 4.51
CA SER A 130 10.17 -7.90 4.17
C SER A 130 10.38 -7.45 2.72
N ASN A 131 10.87 -6.22 2.57
CA ASN A 131 11.57 -5.77 1.38
C ASN A 131 12.95 -6.45 1.34
N GLN A 132 12.98 -7.77 1.17
CA GLN A 132 14.20 -8.41 0.71
C GLN A 132 14.16 -8.39 -0.82
N SER A 133 14.80 -7.38 -1.38
CA SER A 133 15.23 -7.37 -2.77
C SER A 133 16.07 -8.61 -3.01
N THR A 134 15.49 -9.66 -3.57
CA THR A 134 16.24 -10.79 -4.08
C THR A 134 16.91 -10.34 -5.37
N THR A 135 18.13 -9.82 -5.25
CA THR A 135 19.08 -9.74 -6.35
C THR A 135 19.56 -11.16 -6.63
N GLN A 136 19.23 -11.71 -7.79
CA GLN A 136 20.01 -12.76 -8.46
C GLN A 136 20.27 -12.32 -9.90
#